data_AF-A0A3D8L3F4-F1
#
_entry.id   AF-A0A3D8L3F4-F1
#
_cell.length_a   1.000
_cell.length_b   1.000
_cell.length_c   1.000
_cell.angle_alpha   90.00
_cell.angle_beta   90.00
_cell.angle_gamma   90.00
#
_symmetry.space_group_name_H-M   'P 1'
#
loop_
_entity.id
_entity.type
_entity.pdbx_description
1 polymer ?
#
loop_
_entity_poly.entity_id
_entity_poly.type
_entity_poly.pdbx_seq_one_letter_code
_entity_poly.pdbx_strand_id
1 'polypeptide(L)'
;MPDSGGTKEKFNIIVGKLYATIAMHKAYFPELVTIERFLDVNMPVSGSDKDYLERLDELCSYLHELSVSSYLIRHLHHNLCADVDALKNNSFTFIQEEYYIVLPK
;
A
#
# COMPACT_ATOMS: atom_id res chain seq x y z
N MET A 1 -18.73 14.15 14.86
CA MET A 1 -17.95 12.96 14.46
C MET A 1 -17.39 13.28 13.09
N PRO A 2 -16.08 13.41 12.89
CA PRO A 2 -15.57 13.60 11.53
C PRO A 2 -15.77 12.28 10.77
N ASP A 3 -16.34 12.42 9.57
CA ASP A 3 -16.71 11.36 8.64
C ASP A 3 -15.60 10.32 8.50
N SER A 4 -15.94 9.07 8.74
CA SER A 4 -15.15 7.94 8.28
C SER A 4 -15.22 7.94 6.75
N GLY A 5 -14.21 8.53 6.11
CA GLY A 5 -13.99 8.43 4.68
C GLY A 5 -14.22 6.99 4.19
N GLY A 6 -15.04 6.84 3.14
CA GLY A 6 -15.43 5.52 2.61
C GLY A 6 -14.23 4.68 2.16
N THR A 7 -14.45 3.40 1.83
CA THR A 7 -13.40 2.46 1.42
C THR A 7 -12.49 3.03 0.32
N LYS A 8 -13.05 3.78 -0.63
CA LYS A 8 -12.32 4.52 -1.66
C LYS A 8 -11.30 5.53 -1.12
N GLU A 9 -11.67 6.32 -0.11
CA GLU A 9 -10.78 7.33 0.46
C GLU A 9 -9.62 6.67 1.19
N LYS A 10 -9.91 5.64 1.99
CA LYS A 10 -8.89 4.85 2.68
C LYS A 10 -7.97 4.11 1.69
N PHE A 11 -8.52 3.57 0.60
CA PHE A 11 -7.75 3.03 -0.51
C PHE A 11 -6.78 4.07 -1.08
N ASN A 12 -7.26 5.28 -1.38
CA ASN A 12 -6.42 6.36 -1.92
C ASN A 12 -5.32 6.76 -0.93
N ILE A 13 -5.59 6.73 0.37
CA ILE A 13 -4.58 6.98 1.41
C ILE A 13 -3.48 5.90 1.36
N ILE A 14 -3.84 4.62 1.36
CA ILE A 14 -2.87 3.51 1.30
C ILE A 14 -2.01 3.60 0.03
N VAL A 15 -2.65 3.77 -1.12
CA VAL A 15 -1.97 3.87 -2.41
C VAL A 15 -1.09 5.13 -2.48
N GLY A 16 -1.57 6.25 -1.94
CA GLY A 16 -0.81 7.49 -1.86
C GLY A 16 0.46 7.35 -1.03
N LYS A 17 0.38 6.71 0.15
CA LYS A 17 1.55 6.40 0.99
C LYS A 17 2.54 5.47 0.29
N LEU A 18 2.04 4.49 -0.44
CA LEU A 18 2.88 3.60 -1.23
C LEU A 18 3.63 4.36 -2.33
N TYR A 19 2.94 5.24 -3.09
CA TYR A 19 3.59 6.10 -4.07
C TYR A 19 4.63 7.03 -3.45
N ALA A 20 4.32 7.63 -2.29
CA ALA A 20 5.27 8.48 -1.57
C ALA A 20 6.52 7.69 -1.15
N THR A 21 6.33 6.47 -0.64
CA THR A 21 7.41 5.55 -0.26
C THR A 21 8.28 5.19 -1.46
N ILE A 22 7.67 4.87 -2.60
CA ILE A 22 8.36 4.56 -3.85
C ILE A 22 9.16 5.79 -4.32
N ALA A 23 8.54 6.97 -4.37
CA ALA A 23 9.19 8.19 -4.84
C ALA A 23 10.43 8.56 -4.00
N MET A 24 10.35 8.38 -2.68
CA MET A 24 11.47 8.66 -1.77
C MET A 24 12.64 7.70 -1.98
N HIS A 25 12.37 6.42 -2.25
CA HIS A 25 13.38 5.36 -2.14
C HIS A 25 13.81 4.75 -3.48
N LYS A 26 13.08 4.95 -4.59
CA LYS A 26 13.35 4.26 -5.87
C LYS A 26 14.71 4.53 -6.49
N ALA A 27 15.35 5.65 -6.15
CA ALA A 27 16.71 5.96 -6.59
C ALA A 27 17.76 4.99 -6.00
N TYR A 28 17.52 4.49 -4.78
CA TYR A 28 18.40 3.57 -4.06
C TYR A 28 17.94 2.12 -4.15
N PHE A 29 16.64 1.89 -4.36
CA PHE A 29 16.02 0.58 -4.43
C PHE A 29 15.21 0.44 -5.73
N PRO A 30 15.86 0.11 -6.86
CA PRO A 30 15.21 0.06 -8.18
C PRO A 30 14.05 -0.95 -8.27
N GLU A 31 14.06 -1.97 -7.42
CA GLU A 31 12.97 -2.95 -7.29
C GLU A 31 11.60 -2.32 -7.00
N LEU A 32 11.57 -1.14 -6.36
CA LEU A 32 10.34 -0.38 -6.10
C LEU A 32 9.65 0.11 -7.39
N VAL A 33 10.39 0.25 -8.49
CA VAL A 33 9.82 0.62 -9.80
C VAL A 33 8.86 -0.46 -10.31
N THR A 34 9.11 -1.72 -9.95
CA THR A 34 8.22 -2.82 -10.36
C THR A 34 6.86 -2.71 -9.68
N ILE A 35 6.84 -2.24 -8.43
CA ILE A 35 5.62 -1.99 -7.66
C ILE A 35 4.87 -0.79 -8.26
N GLU A 36 5.57 0.30 -8.61
CA GLU A 36 5.00 1.47 -9.30
C GLU A 36 4.23 1.04 -10.56
N ARG A 37 4.86 0.23 -11.42
CA ARG A 37 4.22 -0.28 -12.65
C ARG A 37 3.01 -1.16 -12.37
N PHE A 38 3.06 -1.98 -11.32
CA PHE A 38 1.93 -2.83 -10.95
C PHE A 38 0.70 -2.01 -10.55
N LEU A 39 0.90 -0.89 -9.86
CA LEU A 39 -0.17 0.03 -9.47
C LEU A 39 -0.79 0.71 -10.71
N ASP A 40 0.03 1.20 -11.63
CA ASP A 40 -0.43 1.91 -12.84
C ASP A 40 -1.33 1.05 -13.74
N VAL A 41 -1.04 -0.26 -13.85
CA VAL A 41 -1.74 -1.16 -14.78
C VAL A 41 -3.13 -1.57 -14.30
N ASN A 42 -3.38 -1.54 -13.00
CA ASN A 42 -4.49 -2.28 -12.40
C ASN A 42 -5.34 -1.40 -11.47
N MET A 43 -5.46 -0.10 -11.74
CA MET A 43 -6.36 0.75 -10.96
C MET A 43 -7.82 0.31 -11.13
N PRO A 44 -8.63 0.27 -10.05
CA PRO A 44 -9.99 -0.25 -10.10
C PRO A 44 -10.88 0.60 -11.01
N VAL A 45 -11.60 -0.06 -11.93
CA VAL A 45 -12.38 0.59 -13.00
C VAL A 45 -13.83 0.86 -12.58
N SER A 46 -14.45 -0.08 -11.86
CA SER A 46 -15.87 -0.05 -11.47
C SER A 46 -16.16 0.75 -10.20
N GLY A 47 -15.12 1.04 -9.40
CA GLY A 47 -15.18 1.98 -8.28
C GLY A 47 -16.05 1.55 -7.11
N SER A 48 -16.40 0.26 -6.98
CA SER A 48 -17.10 -0.27 -5.80
C SER A 48 -16.12 -0.57 -4.65
N ASP A 49 -16.62 -0.55 -3.42
CA ASP A 49 -15.85 -0.90 -2.21
C ASP A 49 -15.18 -2.27 -2.33
N LYS A 50 -15.86 -3.24 -2.94
CA LYS A 50 -15.31 -4.58 -3.17
C LYS A 50 -14.09 -4.54 -4.09
N ASP A 51 -14.16 -3.76 -5.17
CA ASP A 51 -13.06 -3.66 -6.14
C ASP A 51 -11.81 -3.03 -5.51
N TYR A 52 -11.98 -2.02 -4.65
CA TYR A 52 -10.86 -1.43 -3.91
C TYR A 52 -10.20 -2.43 -2.96
N LEU A 53 -11.00 -3.24 -2.25
CA LEU A 53 -10.47 -4.24 -1.32
C LEU A 53 -9.77 -5.39 -2.04
N GLU A 54 -10.39 -5.95 -3.09
CA GLU A 54 -9.77 -6.98 -3.92
C GLU A 54 -8.45 -6.49 -4.50
N ARG A 55 -8.39 -5.22 -4.91
CA ARG A 55 -7.16 -4.64 -5.44
C ARG A 55 -6.05 -4.50 -4.40
N LEU A 56 -6.39 -4.13 -3.17
CA LEU A 56 -5.43 -4.08 -2.07
C LEU A 56 -4.93 -5.48 -1.70
N ASP A 57 -5.78 -6.49 -1.82
CA ASP A 57 -5.39 -7.89 -1.62
C ASP A 57 -4.41 -8.38 -2.68
N GLU A 58 -4.68 -8.10 -3.96
CA GLU A 58 -3.75 -8.39 -5.05
C GLU A 58 -2.38 -7.73 -4.82
N LEU A 59 -2.37 -6.49 -4.32
CA LEU A 59 -1.15 -5.78 -3.97
C LEU A 59 -0.41 -6.43 -2.81
N CYS A 60 -1.10 -6.84 -1.75
CA CYS A 60 -0.51 -7.59 -0.65
C CYS A 60 0.12 -8.91 -1.15
N SER A 61 -0.60 -9.68 -1.96
CA SER A 61 -0.07 -10.91 -2.56
C SER A 61 1.15 -10.66 -3.43
N TYR A 62 1.12 -9.63 -4.28
CA TYR A 62 2.26 -9.27 -5.12
C TYR A 62 3.50 -8.89 -4.30
N LEU A 63 3.33 -8.08 -3.26
CA LEU A 63 4.42 -7.71 -2.36
C LEU A 63 4.95 -8.92 -1.58
N HIS A 64 4.08 -9.87 -1.22
CA HIS A 64 4.50 -11.11 -0.56
C HIS A 64 5.46 -11.92 -1.44
N GLU A 65 5.14 -12.10 -2.72
CA GLU A 65 6.01 -12.80 -3.68
C GLU A 65 7.39 -12.14 -3.79
N LEU A 66 7.43 -10.82 -3.84
CA LEU A 66 8.67 -10.04 -3.92
C LEU A 66 9.44 -9.98 -2.58
N SER A 67 8.77 -10.17 -1.44
CA SER A 67 9.36 -10.06 -0.09
C SER A 67 10.39 -11.15 0.23
N VAL A 68 10.35 -12.25 -0.52
CA VAL A 68 11.26 -13.39 -0.34
C VAL A 68 12.70 -12.96 -0.57
N SER A 69 12.94 -12.16 -1.60
CA SER A 69 14.28 -11.72 -2.04
C SER A 69 14.68 -10.33 -1.54
N SER A 70 13.76 -9.54 -0.98
CA SER A 70 14.06 -8.18 -0.50
C SER A 70 13.54 -7.93 0.91
N TYR A 71 14.46 -7.56 1.81
CA TYR A 71 14.12 -7.12 3.17
C TYR A 71 13.28 -5.84 3.16
N LEU A 72 13.59 -4.92 2.24
CA LEU A 72 12.87 -3.67 2.08
C LEU A 72 11.42 -3.93 1.67
N ILE A 73 11.21 -4.80 0.69
CA ILE A 73 9.87 -5.19 0.26
C ILE A 73 9.14 -5.98 1.36
N ARG A 74 9.85 -6.78 2.15
CA ARG A 74 9.25 -7.49 3.29
C ARG A 74 8.72 -6.52 4.35
N HIS A 75 9.45 -5.45 4.64
CA HIS A 75 8.99 -4.43 5.56
C HIS A 75 7.80 -3.64 4.99
N LEU A 76 7.89 -3.28 3.71
CA LEU A 76 6.79 -2.64 2.97
C LEU A 76 5.52 -3.49 2.98
N HIS A 77 5.62 -4.78 2.67
CA HIS A 77 4.53 -5.75 2.70
C HIS A 77 3.88 -5.81 4.09
N HIS A 78 4.68 -5.94 5.14
CA HIS A 78 4.17 -6.01 6.51
C HIS A 78 3.35 -4.77 6.88
N ASN A 79 3.88 -3.58 6.62
CA ASN A 79 3.24 -2.33 6.98
C ASN A 79 2.00 -2.05 6.13
N LEU A 80 2.08 -2.28 4.81
CA LEU A 80 0.93 -2.09 3.92
C LEU A 80 -0.20 -3.05 4.26
N CYS A 81 0.07 -4.33 4.49
CA CYS A 81 -0.99 -5.28 4.82
C CYS A 81 -1.62 -5.03 6.19
N ALA A 82 -0.88 -4.45 7.14
CA ALA A 82 -1.48 -3.97 8.38
C ALA A 82 -2.53 -2.86 8.14
N ASP A 83 -2.27 -1.92 7.23
CA ASP A 83 -3.26 -0.90 6.84
C ASP A 83 -4.45 -1.51 6.07
N VAL A 84 -4.22 -2.51 5.21
CA VAL A 84 -5.29 -3.21 4.49
C VAL A 84 -6.18 -4.01 5.46
N ASP A 85 -5.58 -4.70 6.43
CA ASP A 85 -6.33 -5.41 7.46
C ASP A 85 -7.10 -4.43 8.36
N ALA A 86 -6.51 -3.28 8.69
CA ALA A 86 -7.21 -2.23 9.42
C ALA A 86 -8.42 -1.70 8.63
N LEU A 87 -8.28 -1.51 7.32
CA LEU A 87 -9.38 -1.13 6.44
C LEU A 87 -10.50 -2.17 6.45
N LYS A 88 -10.18 -3.45 6.23
CA LYS A 88 -11.14 -4.56 6.19
C LYS A 88 -11.94 -4.71 7.49
N ASN A 89 -11.26 -4.51 8.63
CA ASN A 89 -11.87 -4.63 9.95
C ASN A 89 -12.52 -3.33 10.43
N ASN A 90 -12.53 -2.28 9.61
CA ASN A 90 -12.96 -0.92 9.96
C ASN A 90 -12.29 -0.40 11.26
N SER A 91 -11.01 -0.75 11.44
CA SER A 91 -10.18 -0.28 12.54
C SER A 91 -9.64 1.13 12.26
N PHE A 92 -9.40 1.89 13.32
CA PHE A 92 -8.78 3.22 13.26
C PHE A 92 -7.24 3.17 13.24
N THR A 93 -6.65 1.98 13.27
CA THR A 93 -5.20 1.76 13.43
C THR A 93 -4.45 1.74 12.11
N PHE A 94 -4.60 2.80 11.30
CA PHE A 94 -3.69 3.01 10.18
C PHE A 94 -2.33 3.46 10.72
N ILE A 95 -1.26 2.96 10.11
CA ILE A 95 0.10 3.49 10.23
C ILE A 95 0.04 4.98 9.91
N GLN A 96 0.35 5.86 10.85
CA GLN A 96 0.11 7.31 10.68
C GLN A 96 1.23 8.01 9.90
N GLU A 97 2.34 7.29 9.68
CA GLU A 97 3.49 7.75 8.95
C GLU A 97 3.15 8.05 7.49
N GLU A 98 3.84 9.03 6.93
CA GLU A 98 3.72 9.42 5.52
C GLU A 98 4.29 8.34 4.58
N TYR A 99 5.21 7.52 5.10
CA TYR A 99 5.92 6.48 4.34
C TYR A 99 5.86 5.15 5.07
N TYR A 100 5.79 4.05 4.32
CA TYR A 100 5.87 2.70 4.86
C TYR A 100 7.29 2.24 5.18
N ILE A 101 8.30 2.98 4.71
CA ILE A 101 9.70 2.69 4.98
C ILE A 101 10.38 3.98 5.43
N VAL A 102 10.93 3.94 6.65
CA VAL A 102 11.79 4.98 7.19
C VAL A 102 13.16 4.35 7.45
N LEU A 103 14.15 4.75 6.65
CA LEU A 103 15.52 4.29 6.84
C LEU A 103 16.25 5.23 7.82
N PRO A 104 17.02 4.69 8.78
CA PRO A 104 17.87 5.50 9.63
C PRO A 104 18.89 6.28 8.77
N LYS A 105 19.19 7.51 9.19
CA LYS A 105 20.21 8.36 8.58
C LYS A 105 21.62 7.88 8.93
#